data_AF-A0AAW5RAB4-F1
#
_entry.id   AF-A0AAW5RAB4-F1
#
_cell.length_a   1.000
_cell.length_b   1.000
_cell.length_c   1.000
_cell.angle_alpha   90.00
_cell.angle_beta   90.00
_cell.angle_gamma   90.00
#
_symmetry.space_group_name_H-M   'P 1'
#
loop_
_entity.id
_entity.type
_entity.pdbx_description
1 polymer ?
#
loop_
_entity_poly.entity_id
_entity_poly.type
_entity_poly.pdbx_seq_one_letter_code
_entity_poly.pdbx_strand_id
1 'polypeptide(L)'
;MSNLLDKIELIIRDICELSDRSSPEEYPDHLLVLPDELEMFISQRLAECFPNILEAATEIWCDNGMINRHEPYGVKVELLNQWLMTLDSNELMLAETELSKLSDDDLHTLCCGEETEQERIGSPFINEFLNRIFDEEYESKADTEEL
;
A
#
# COMPACT_ATOMS: atom_id res chain seq x y z
N MET A 1 -9.36 -11.71 -14.33
CA MET A 1 -8.64 -10.66 -13.61
C MET A 1 -7.27 -10.54 -14.26
N SER A 2 -6.89 -9.37 -14.75
CA SER A 2 -5.57 -9.16 -15.35
C SER A 2 -4.56 -8.99 -14.22
N ASN A 3 -3.48 -9.78 -14.26
CA ASN A 3 -2.40 -9.72 -13.27
C ASN A 3 -1.70 -8.35 -13.42
N LEU A 4 -1.15 -7.81 -12.33
CA LEU A 4 -0.38 -6.57 -12.34
C LEU A 4 0.72 -6.59 -13.41
N LEU A 5 1.35 -7.77 -13.61
CA LEU A 5 2.30 -8.03 -14.70
C LEU A 5 1.74 -7.70 -16.09
N ASP A 6 0.51 -8.12 -16.41
CA ASP A 6 -0.10 -7.84 -17.71
C ASP A 6 -0.30 -6.32 -17.91
N LYS A 7 -0.67 -5.60 -16.84
CA LYS A 7 -0.84 -4.14 -16.88
C LYS A 7 0.50 -3.43 -17.05
N ILE A 8 1.53 -3.91 -16.37
CA ILE A 8 2.91 -3.43 -16.50
C ILE A 8 3.42 -3.63 -17.93
N GLU A 9 3.22 -4.81 -18.51
CA GLU A 9 3.61 -5.10 -19.90
C GLU A 9 2.91 -4.17 -20.90
N LEU A 10 1.62 -3.91 -20.70
CA LEU A 10 0.85 -2.97 -21.53
C LEU A 10 1.41 -1.54 -21.42
N ILE A 11 1.72 -1.05 -20.22
CA ILE A 11 2.30 0.28 -20.01
C ILE A 11 3.67 0.39 -20.67
N ILE A 12 4.55 -0.61 -20.49
CA ILE A 12 5.88 -0.63 -21.11
C ILE A 12 5.75 -0.63 -22.63
N ARG A 13 4.86 -1.45 -23.20
CA ARG A 13 4.60 -1.50 -24.64
C ARG A 13 4.08 -0.16 -25.15
N ASP A 14 3.08 0.42 -24.51
CA ASP A 14 2.47 1.67 -24.96
C ASP A 14 3.48 2.84 -24.87
N ILE A 15 4.31 2.91 -23.83
CA ILE A 15 5.42 3.88 -23.74
C ILE A 15 6.45 3.63 -24.86
N CYS A 16 6.74 2.37 -25.17
CA CYS A 16 7.58 2.01 -26.30
C CYS A 16 6.93 2.40 -27.64
N GLU A 17 5.61 2.36 -27.78
CA GLU A 17 4.92 2.68 -29.02
C GLU A 17 4.65 4.20 -29.19
N LEU A 18 4.65 4.98 -28.10
CA LEU A 18 4.35 6.42 -28.10
C LEU A 18 5.46 7.34 -28.63
N SER A 19 6.63 6.81 -28.98
CA SER A 19 7.69 7.65 -29.56
C SER A 19 7.52 7.76 -31.08
N ASP A 20 7.48 9.00 -31.57
CA ASP A 20 7.69 9.37 -32.96
C ASP A 20 9.20 9.13 -33.28
N ARG A 21 9.54 7.85 -33.51
CA ARG A 21 10.92 7.30 -33.52
C ARG A 21 11.61 7.50 -34.86
N SER A 22 12.27 8.64 -35.05
CA SER A 22 13.06 8.92 -36.26
C SER A 22 14.54 8.48 -36.20
N SER A 23 15.06 7.99 -35.06
CA SER A 23 16.47 7.57 -34.99
C SER A 23 16.69 6.40 -34.01
N PRO A 24 17.21 5.24 -34.47
CA PRO A 24 17.57 4.09 -33.62
C PRO A 24 18.79 4.31 -32.71
N GLU A 25 19.52 5.42 -32.86
CA GLU A 25 20.80 5.69 -32.17
C GLU A 25 20.62 6.34 -30.79
N GLU A 26 19.40 6.74 -30.43
CA GLU A 26 19.10 7.37 -29.14
C GLU A 26 18.57 6.39 -28.08
N TYR A 27 18.48 5.09 -28.39
CA TYR A 27 18.14 4.09 -27.36
C TYR A 27 19.35 3.85 -26.47
N PRO A 28 19.28 4.26 -25.21
CA PRO A 28 20.26 3.82 -24.27
C PRO A 28 19.86 2.39 -23.88
N ASP A 29 20.71 1.39 -24.12
CA ASP A 29 20.48 -0.02 -23.72
C ASP A 29 20.13 -0.20 -22.23
N HIS A 30 20.23 0.88 -21.44
CA HIS A 30 19.96 0.97 -20.01
C HIS A 30 18.55 1.43 -19.62
N LEU A 31 17.63 1.64 -20.58
CA LEU A 31 16.25 2.06 -20.31
C LEU A 31 15.21 0.92 -20.47
N LEU A 32 15.68 -0.32 -20.49
CA LEU A 32 14.85 -1.52 -20.47
C LEU A 32 14.71 -1.99 -19.01
N VAL A 33 13.77 -1.40 -18.26
CA VAL A 33 13.35 -1.98 -16.98
C VAL A 33 12.53 -3.23 -17.30
N LEU A 34 12.97 -4.38 -16.82
CA LEU A 34 12.23 -5.62 -17.02
C LEU A 34 10.92 -5.58 -16.20
N PRO A 35 9.82 -6.20 -16.68
CA PRO A 35 8.55 -6.25 -15.95
C PRO A 35 8.70 -6.70 -14.48
N ASP A 36 9.53 -7.71 -14.23
CA ASP A 36 9.83 -8.22 -12.88
C ASP A 36 10.55 -7.19 -12.00
N GLU A 37 11.45 -6.39 -12.58
CA GLU A 37 12.15 -5.31 -11.87
C GLU A 37 11.19 -4.17 -11.51
N LEU A 38 10.23 -3.89 -12.39
CA LEU A 38 9.19 -2.90 -12.13
C LEU A 38 8.20 -3.38 -11.07
N GLU A 39 7.79 -4.65 -11.12
CA GLU A 39 6.94 -5.25 -10.09
C GLU A 39 7.64 -5.23 -8.72
N MET A 40 8.92 -5.61 -8.66
CA MET A 40 9.72 -5.51 -7.44
C MET A 40 9.81 -4.07 -6.93
N PHE A 41 10.01 -3.10 -7.82
CA PHE A 41 10.07 -1.69 -7.44
C PHE A 41 8.73 -1.16 -6.90
N ILE A 42 7.62 -1.49 -7.56
CA ILE A 42 6.27 -1.08 -7.15
C ILE A 42 5.92 -1.73 -5.80
N SER A 43 6.18 -3.03 -5.64
CA SER A 43 5.91 -3.77 -4.41
C SER A 43 6.75 -3.34 -3.21
N GLN A 44 7.80 -2.55 -3.39
CA GLN A 44 8.58 -1.98 -2.28
C GLN A 44 8.12 -0.57 -1.88
N ARG A 45 7.31 0.09 -2.71
CA ARG A 45 6.99 1.52 -2.55
C ARG A 45 5.50 1.83 -2.67
N LEU A 46 4.64 0.80 -2.71
CA LEU A 46 3.21 1.00 -2.90
C LEU A 46 2.57 1.84 -1.80
N ALA A 47 2.94 1.62 -0.54
CA ALA A 47 2.48 2.40 0.60
C ALA A 47 2.88 3.89 0.50
N GLU A 48 4.02 4.20 -0.12
CA GLU A 48 4.41 5.60 -0.37
C GLU A 48 3.49 6.29 -1.40
N CYS A 49 2.80 5.52 -2.25
CA CYS A 49 1.79 6.03 -3.17
C CYS A 49 0.43 6.29 -2.49
N PHE A 50 0.24 5.78 -1.26
CA PHE A 50 -0.96 5.95 -0.43
C PHE A 50 -0.59 6.55 0.93
N PRO A 51 -0.12 7.81 0.95
CA PRO A 51 0.42 8.43 2.15
C PRO A 51 -0.57 8.47 3.32
N ASN A 52 -1.87 8.64 3.08
CA ASN A 52 -2.85 8.68 4.17
C ASN A 52 -3.07 7.28 4.78
N ILE A 53 -3.09 6.23 3.96
CA ILE A 53 -3.09 4.84 4.45
C ILE A 53 -1.83 4.55 5.26
N LEU A 54 -0.65 4.94 4.76
CA LEU A 54 0.62 4.72 5.46
C LEU A 54 0.66 5.47 6.80
N GLU A 55 0.14 6.69 6.85
CA GLU A 55 0.03 7.49 8.07
C GLU A 55 -0.92 6.84 9.09
N ALA A 56 -2.12 6.45 8.65
CA ALA A 56 -3.08 5.74 9.49
C ALA A 56 -2.51 4.43 10.05
N ALA A 57 -1.83 3.64 9.22
CA ALA A 57 -1.17 2.41 9.65
C ALA A 57 -0.09 2.70 10.69
N THR A 58 0.71 3.76 10.47
CA THR A 58 1.76 4.17 11.40
C THR A 58 1.21 4.56 12.76
N GLU A 59 0.10 5.31 12.80
CA GLU A 59 -0.60 5.65 14.05
C GLU A 59 -1.05 4.39 14.81
N ILE A 60 -1.74 3.47 14.11
CA ILE A 60 -2.20 2.20 14.69
C ILE A 60 -1.03 1.41 15.27
N TRP A 61 0.07 1.26 14.52
CA TRP A 61 1.22 0.49 14.96
C TRP A 61 1.94 1.11 16.16
N CYS A 62 2.01 2.44 16.20
CA CYS A 62 2.63 3.17 17.30
C CYS A 62 1.83 3.02 18.59
N ASP A 63 0.52 3.22 18.52
CA ASP A 63 -0.37 3.15 19.69
C ASP A 63 -0.41 1.73 20.29
N ASN A 64 -0.39 0.72 19.42
CA ASN A 64 -0.50 -0.68 19.84
C ASN A 64 0.85 -1.36 20.13
N GLY A 65 1.96 -0.64 20.02
CA GLY A 65 3.30 -1.18 20.30
C GLY A 65 3.77 -2.24 19.30
N MET A 66 3.17 -2.29 18.11
CA MET A 66 3.50 -3.23 17.03
C MET A 66 4.88 -2.92 16.44
N ILE A 67 5.31 -1.65 16.44
CA ILE A 67 6.70 -1.28 16.12
C ILE A 67 7.57 -1.55 17.34
N ASN A 68 8.46 -2.54 17.22
CA ASN A 68 9.34 -2.94 18.31
C ASN A 68 10.72 -3.39 17.79
N ARG A 69 11.59 -3.85 18.69
CA ARG A 69 12.97 -4.23 18.33
C ARG A 69 13.05 -5.45 17.39
N HIS A 70 12.03 -6.30 17.38
CA HIS A 70 11.96 -7.49 16.52
C HIS A 70 11.24 -7.17 15.22
N GLU A 71 10.29 -6.24 15.28
CA GLU A 71 9.50 -5.77 14.13
C GLU A 71 9.66 -4.27 13.97
N PRO A 72 10.78 -3.82 13.39
CA PRO A 72 11.02 -2.40 13.20
C PRO A 72 10.09 -1.82 12.13
N TYR A 73 9.92 -0.50 12.15
CA TYR A 73 9.07 0.24 11.22
C TYR A 73 9.23 -0.18 9.75
N GLY A 74 10.47 -0.34 9.28
CA GLY A 74 10.74 -0.76 7.89
C GLY A 74 10.13 -2.11 7.55
N VAL A 75 10.13 -3.07 8.48
CA VAL A 75 9.50 -4.39 8.28
C VAL A 75 7.97 -4.26 8.21
N LYS A 76 7.36 -3.43 9.07
CA LYS A 76 5.91 -3.17 9.01
C LYS A 76 5.51 -2.51 7.68
N VAL A 77 6.32 -1.57 7.18
CA VAL A 77 6.10 -0.95 5.87
C VAL A 77 6.25 -1.95 4.72
N GLU A 78 7.24 -2.84 4.77
CA GLU A 78 7.41 -3.91 3.78
C GLU A 78 6.19 -4.85 3.75
N LEU A 79 5.69 -5.28 4.91
CA LEU A 79 4.49 -6.10 5.02
C LEU A 79 3.24 -5.37 4.51
N LEU A 80 3.08 -4.10 4.86
CA LEU A 80 2.00 -3.26 4.36
C LEU A 80 2.05 -3.18 2.83
N ASN A 81 3.21 -2.90 2.24
CA ASN A 81 3.37 -2.85 0.79
C ASN A 81 2.91 -4.15 0.10
N GLN A 82 3.32 -5.29 0.63
CA GLN A 82 2.96 -6.60 0.09
C GLN A 82 1.46 -6.85 0.17
N TRP A 83 0.82 -6.47 1.28
CA TRP A 83 -0.62 -6.61 1.43
C TRP A 83 -1.42 -5.70 0.53
N LEU A 84 -1.04 -4.41 0.42
CA LEU A 84 -1.72 -3.47 -0.47
C LEU A 84 -1.73 -3.96 -1.93
N MET A 85 -0.69 -4.69 -2.37
CA MET A 85 -0.64 -5.28 -3.72
C MET A 85 -1.73 -6.34 -3.96
N THR A 86 -2.27 -6.93 -2.90
CA THR A 86 -3.31 -7.97 -2.97
C THR A 86 -4.73 -7.39 -3.02
N LEU A 87 -4.89 -6.11 -2.66
CA LEU A 87 -6.19 -5.44 -2.56
C LEU A 87 -6.67 -4.90 -3.91
N ASP A 88 -7.99 -4.70 -4.04
CA ASP A 88 -8.56 -4.08 -5.24
C ASP A 88 -8.16 -2.59 -5.33
N SER A 89 -7.85 -2.12 -6.54
CA SER A 89 -7.42 -0.74 -6.74
C SER A 89 -8.49 0.30 -6.36
N ASN A 90 -9.79 -0.04 -6.51
CA ASN A 90 -10.86 0.88 -6.10
C ASN A 90 -10.97 0.95 -4.58
N GLU A 91 -10.72 -0.17 -3.90
CA GLU A 91 -10.70 -0.24 -2.44
C GLU A 91 -9.59 0.65 -1.87
N LEU A 92 -8.37 0.51 -2.40
CA LEU A 92 -7.22 1.35 -2.02
C LEU A 92 -7.50 2.84 -2.25
N MET A 93 -8.02 3.19 -3.43
CA MET A 93 -8.34 4.57 -3.75
C MET A 93 -9.45 5.15 -2.86
N LEU A 94 -10.46 4.34 -2.53
CA LEU A 94 -11.54 4.77 -1.65
C LEU A 94 -11.02 5.03 -0.24
N ALA A 95 -10.22 4.11 0.32
CA ALA A 95 -9.63 4.25 1.64
C ALA A 95 -8.74 5.49 1.73
N GLU A 96 -7.82 5.65 0.77
CA GLU A 96 -6.95 6.82 0.68
C GLU A 96 -7.76 8.12 0.59
N THR A 97 -8.82 8.14 -0.21
CA THR A 97 -9.69 9.32 -0.37
C THR A 97 -10.48 9.64 0.89
N GLU A 98 -10.95 8.64 1.63
CA GLU A 98 -11.66 8.88 2.90
C GLU A 98 -10.72 9.43 3.97
N LEU A 99 -9.54 8.82 4.13
CA LEU A 99 -8.54 9.28 5.10
C LEU A 99 -8.05 10.69 4.79
N SER A 100 -7.87 11.04 3.51
CA SER A 100 -7.41 12.39 3.12
C SER A 100 -8.33 13.55 3.51
N LYS A 101 -9.57 13.25 3.94
CA LYS A 101 -10.55 14.26 4.37
C LYS A 101 -10.47 14.57 5.87
N LEU A 102 -9.76 13.73 6.62
CA LEU A 102 -9.68 13.83 8.06
C LEU A 102 -8.65 14.90 8.45
N SER A 103 -8.90 15.57 9.57
CA SER A 103 -7.85 16.33 10.25
C SER A 103 -6.93 15.39 11.02
N ASP A 104 -5.73 15.85 11.40
CA ASP A 104 -4.80 15.06 12.21
C ASP A 104 -5.46 14.54 13.50
N ASP A 105 -6.27 15.37 14.17
CA ASP A 105 -7.01 14.99 15.39
C ASP A 105 -8.08 13.92 15.11
N ASP A 106 -8.81 14.05 14.00
CA ASP A 106 -9.83 13.08 13.59
C ASP A 106 -9.19 11.76 13.17
N LEU A 107 -8.05 11.81 12.45
CA LEU A 107 -7.29 10.64 12.05
C LEU A 107 -6.77 9.90 13.28
N HIS A 108 -6.17 10.61 14.22
CA HIS A 108 -5.70 10.01 15.47
C HIS A 108 -6.85 9.36 16.25
N THR A 109 -7.99 10.04 16.35
CA THR A 109 -9.18 9.48 17.02
C THR A 109 -9.76 8.27 16.27
N LEU A 110 -9.74 8.29 14.93
CA LEU A 110 -10.19 7.16 14.12
C LEU A 110 -9.26 5.94 14.25
N CYS A 111 -7.95 6.16 14.36
CA CYS A 111 -6.95 5.10 14.47
C CYS A 111 -6.82 4.52 15.89
N CYS A 112 -6.95 5.35 16.92
CA CYS A 112 -6.57 5.02 18.30
C CYS A 112 -7.67 5.29 19.35
N GLY A 113 -8.81 5.87 18.95
CA GLY A 113 -9.90 6.22 19.86
C GLY A 113 -10.79 5.03 20.24
N GLU A 114 -11.79 5.27 21.09
CA GLU A 114 -12.77 4.24 21.42
C GLU A 114 -13.66 3.91 20.20
N GLU A 115 -14.16 2.68 20.08
CA GLU A 115 -15.02 2.22 18.97
C GLU A 115 -16.17 3.22 18.68
N THR A 116 -16.82 3.74 19.74
CA THR A 116 -17.94 4.68 19.58
C THR A 116 -17.54 6.07 19.07
N GLU A 117 -16.25 6.43 19.16
CA GLU A 117 -15.68 7.67 18.62
C GLU A 117 -15.25 7.45 17.16
N GLN A 118 -14.61 6.31 16.88
CA GLN A 118 -14.24 5.87 15.54
C GLN A 118 -15.46 5.81 14.60
N GLU A 119 -16.58 5.24 15.07
CA GLU A 119 -17.85 5.14 14.33
C GLU A 119 -18.48 6.50 13.99
N ARG A 120 -18.12 7.58 14.71
CA ARG A 120 -18.63 8.94 14.43
C ARG A 120 -17.83 9.67 13.35
N ILE A 121 -16.57 9.28 13.18
CA ILE A 121 -15.61 9.92 12.28
C ILE A 121 -15.54 9.13 10.97
N GLY A 122 -15.27 7.84 11.07
CA GLY A 122 -15.09 6.95 9.94
C GLY A 122 -16.40 6.37 9.43
N SER A 123 -16.47 6.13 8.12
CA SER A 123 -17.48 5.24 7.55
C SER A 123 -17.28 3.80 8.04
N PRO A 124 -18.30 2.92 7.92
CA PRO A 124 -18.11 1.50 8.21
C PRO A 124 -17.00 0.87 7.38
N PHE A 125 -16.83 1.33 6.13
CA PHE A 125 -15.80 0.85 5.21
C PHE A 125 -14.40 1.18 5.73
N ILE A 126 -14.12 2.43 6.11
CA ILE A 126 -12.77 2.79 6.55
C ILE A 126 -12.43 2.16 7.91
N ASN A 127 -13.41 2.04 8.81
CA ASN A 127 -13.22 1.32 10.08
C ASN A 127 -12.87 -0.16 9.83
N GLU A 128 -13.59 -0.84 8.93
CA GLU A 128 -13.26 -2.22 8.56
C GLU A 128 -11.88 -2.31 7.90
N PHE A 129 -11.54 -1.38 7.01
CA PHE A 129 -10.22 -1.35 6.36
C PHE A 129 -9.08 -1.21 7.37
N LEU A 130 -9.20 -0.27 8.32
CA LEU A 130 -8.20 -0.02 9.37
C LEU A 130 -8.12 -1.18 10.37
N ASN A 131 -9.24 -1.83 10.69
CA ASN A 131 -9.24 -3.01 11.54
C ASN A 131 -8.40 -4.15 10.95
N ARG A 132 -8.37 -4.34 9.63
CA ARG A 132 -7.48 -5.34 9.01
C ARG A 132 -6.00 -5.01 9.16
N ILE A 133 -5.67 -3.71 9.27
CA ILE A 133 -4.29 -3.28 9.56
C ILE A 133 -3.94 -3.57 11.01
N PHE A 134 -4.88 -3.29 11.92
CA PHE A 134 -4.75 -3.59 13.35
C PHE A 134 -4.66 -5.11 13.63
N ASP A 135 -5.47 -5.92 12.96
CA ASP A 135 -5.49 -7.38 13.08
C ASP A 135 -4.31 -8.05 12.34
N GLU A 136 -3.41 -7.25 11.76
CA GLU A 136 -2.22 -7.69 11.05
C GLU A 136 -2.54 -8.73 9.96
N GLU A 137 -3.61 -8.54 9.19
CA GLU A 137 -4.04 -9.49 8.14
C GLU A 137 -2.98 -9.73 7.04
N TYR A 138 -1.95 -8.89 7.02
CA TYR A 138 -0.78 -9.00 6.17
C TYR A 138 0.28 -9.99 6.67
N GLU A 139 0.21 -10.47 7.92
CA GLU A 139 1.09 -11.52 8.41
C GLU A 139 0.75 -12.88 7.77
N SER A 140 1.76 -13.56 7.22
CA SER A 140 1.57 -14.89 6.69
C SER A 140 1.20 -15.85 7.81
N LYS A 141 -0.01 -16.42 7.77
CA LYS A 141 -0.51 -17.47 8.70
C LYS A 141 0.33 -18.76 8.73
N ALA A 142 1.45 -18.81 7.99
CA ALA A 142 2.36 -19.94 7.92
C ALA A 142 3.25 -20.07 9.18
N ASP A 143 3.45 -19.00 9.94
CA ASP A 143 4.29 -19.03 11.16
C ASP A 143 3.47 -19.23 12.45
N THR A 144 2.15 -19.44 12.35
CA THR A 144 1.27 -19.68 13.51
C THR A 144 1.10 -21.17 13.86
N GLU A 145 1.82 -22.07 13.18
CA GLU A 145 1.92 -23.50 13.55
C GLU A 145 3.28 -23.82 14.19
N GLU A 146 3.71 -23.09 15.22
CA GLU A 146 4.67 -23.62 16.20
C GLU A 146 4.73 -22.69 17.43
N LEU A 147 3.87 -22.95 18.43
CA LEU A 147 4.14 -22.83 19.87
C LEU A 147 3.00 -23.42 20.72
#